data_AF-A0AAE2S9S7-F1
#
_entry.id   AF-A0AAE2S9S7-F1
#
_cell.length_a   1.000
_cell.length_b   1.000
_cell.length_c   1.000
_cell.angle_alpha   90.00
_cell.angle_beta   90.00
_cell.angle_gamma   90.00
#
_symmetry.space_group_name_H-M   'P 1'
#
loop_
_entity.id
_entity.type
_entity.pdbx_description
1 polymer ?
#
loop_
_entity_poly.entity_id
_entity_poly.type
_entity_poly.pdbx_seq_one_letter_code
_entity_poly.pdbx_strand_id
1 'polypeptide(L)' 'MSIKGFHILFITIATLLCVFVALWAFVLETSTSLGLQVFGGSCALAAVVLPLYGVSFYRKAQKI' A
#
# COMPACT_ATOMS: atom_id res chain seq x y z
N MET A 1 -6.33 -22.93 -3.36
CA MET A 1 -5.77 -21.94 -2.41
C MET A 1 -6.91 -21.24 -1.71
N SER A 2 -6.83 -21.01 -0.40
CA SER A 2 -7.84 -20.23 0.32
C SER A 2 -7.83 -18.80 -0.22
N ILE A 3 -8.97 -18.31 -0.72
CA ILE A 3 -9.18 -16.93 -1.20
C ILE A 3 -8.63 -15.89 -0.21
N LYS A 4 -8.68 -16.22 1.09
CA LYS A 4 -8.15 -15.39 2.19
C LYS A 4 -6.63 -15.16 2.08
N GLY A 5 -5.87 -16.19 1.75
CA GLY A 5 -4.40 -16.12 1.65
C GLY A 5 -3.94 -15.31 0.45
N PHE A 6 -4.60 -15.48 -0.69
CA PHE A 6 -4.34 -14.68 -1.89
C PHE A 6 -4.61 -13.19 -1.65
N HIS A 7 -5.72 -12.87 -0.96
CA HIS A 7 -6.08 -11.49 -0.68
C HIS A 7 -5.05 -10.78 0.22
N ILE A 8 -4.56 -11.46 1.25
CA ILE A 8 -3.50 -10.92 2.11
C ILE A 8 -2.21 -10.72 1.32
N LEU A 9 -1.78 -11.72 0.54
CA LEU A 9 -0.58 -11.60 -0.31
C LEU A 9 -0.68 -10.41 -1.27
N PHE A 10 -1.82 -10.25 -1.92
CA PHE A 10 -2.09 -9.13 -2.81
C PHE A 10 -1.96 -7.78 -2.09
N ILE A 11 -2.59 -7.66 -0.91
CA ILE A 11 -2.48 -6.45 -0.08
C ILE A 11 -1.03 -6.16 0.24
N THR A 12 -0.26 -7.15 0.69
CA THR A 12 1.15 -6.99 1.08
C THR A 12 2.03 -6.52 -0.08
N ILE A 13 1.85 -7.10 -1.27
CA ILE A 13 2.61 -6.71 -2.47
C ILE A 13 2.23 -5.29 -2.88
N ALA A 14 0.93 -4.95 -2.85
CA ALA A 14 0.44 -3.63 -3.18
C ALA A 14 0.96 -2.55 -2.20
N THR A 15 1.06 -2.87 -0.90
CA THR A 15 1.69 -1.98 0.09
C THR A 15 3.16 -1.75 -0.22
N LEU A 16 3.94 -2.82 -0.47
CA LEU A 16 5.36 -2.68 -0.78
C LEU A 16 5.57 -1.80 -2.01
N LEU A 17 4.76 -2.01 -3.05
CA LEU A 17 4.80 -1.18 -4.25
C LEU A 17 4.48 0.29 -3.95
N CYS A 18 3.42 0.56 -3.18
CA CYS A 18 3.04 1.92 -2.79
C CYS A 18 4.11 2.62 -1.94
N VAL A 19 4.73 1.90 -0.99
CA VAL A 19 5.85 2.41 -0.18
C VAL A 19 7.03 2.74 -1.06
N PHE A 20 7.37 1.86 -2.00
CA PHE A 20 8.47 2.08 -2.94
C PHE A 20 8.21 3.31 -3.82
N VAL A 21 7.01 3.45 -4.38
CA VAL A 21 6.62 4.61 -5.20
C VAL A 21 6.64 5.90 -4.39
N ALA A 22 6.15 5.88 -3.14
CA ALA A 22 6.20 7.04 -2.27
C ALA A 22 7.65 7.44 -1.94
N LEU A 23 8.52 6.48 -1.58
CA LEU A 23 9.94 6.72 -1.36
C LEU A 23 10.61 7.27 -2.62
N TRP A 24 10.32 6.70 -3.78
CA TRP A 24 10.87 7.17 -5.04
C TRP A 24 10.43 8.60 -5.36
N ALA A 25 9.13 8.90 -5.24
CA ALA A 25 8.55 10.19 -5.53
C ALA A 25 9.02 11.32 -4.58
N PHE A 26 9.32 11.01 -3.32
CA PHE A 26 9.71 12.02 -2.32
C PHE A 26 11.21 12.08 -2.02
N VAL A 27 11.97 10.99 -2.23
CA VAL A 27 13.39 10.90 -1.84
C VAL A 27 14.32 10.90 -3.05
N LEU A 28 13.98 10.17 -4.11
CA LEU A 28 14.87 9.96 -5.26
C LEU A 28 14.62 10.97 -6.37
N GLU A 29 13.37 11.41 -6.52
CA GLU A 29 12.97 12.27 -7.61
C GLU A 29 13.08 13.75 -7.23
N THR A 30 13.87 14.52 -7.99
CA THR A 30 14.09 15.97 -7.79
C THR A 30 13.06 16.82 -8.54
N SER A 31 12.26 16.22 -9.41
CA SER A 31 11.30 16.96 -10.23
C SER A 31 10.11 17.45 -9.39
N THR A 32 9.90 18.78 -9.37
CA THR A 32 8.76 19.43 -8.68
C THR A 32 7.49 19.39 -9.54
N SER A 33 7.19 18.23 -10.13
CA SER A 33 5.96 18.08 -10.90
C SER A 33 4.78 17.84 -9.96
N LEU A 34 3.75 18.68 -10.05
CA LEU A 34 2.53 18.57 -9.24
C LEU A 34 1.89 17.17 -9.37
N GLY A 35 1.91 16.60 -10.57
CA GLY A 35 1.38 15.26 -10.83
C GLY A 35 2.10 14.18 -10.02
N LEU A 36 3.42 14.26 -9.92
CA LEU A 36 4.22 13.31 -9.16
C LEU A 36 4.00 13.46 -7.65
N GLN A 37 3.87 14.68 -7.14
CA GLN A 37 3.56 14.90 -5.71
C GLN A 37 2.19 14.34 -5.32
N VAL A 38 1.16 14.55 -6.16
CA VAL A 38 -0.18 14.00 -5.93
C VAL A 38 -0.14 12.47 -6.01
N PHE A 39 0.55 11.92 -7.00
CA PHE A 39 0.68 10.47 -7.16
C PHE A 39 1.44 9.82 -5.99
N GLY A 40 2.61 10.35 -5.64
CA GLY A 40 3.41 9.91 -4.49
C GLY A 40 2.65 10.05 -3.17
N GLY A 41 1.92 11.15 -2.98
CA GLY A 41 1.07 11.36 -1.80
C GLY A 41 -0.09 10.35 -1.72
N SER A 42 -0.73 10.04 -2.85
CA SER A 42 -1.77 9.02 -2.91
C SER A 42 -1.23 7.61 -2.62
N CYS A 43 -0.03 7.29 -3.10
CA CYS A 43 0.67 6.05 -2.76
C CYS A 43 1.08 6.00 -1.29
N ALA A 44 1.49 7.12 -0.69
CA ALA A 44 1.79 7.17 0.74
C ALA A 44 0.55 6.90 1.60
N LEU A 45 -0.61 7.47 1.23
CA LEU A 45 -1.89 7.18 1.89
C LEU A 45 -2.28 5.70 1.72
N ALA A 46 -2.19 5.18 0.50
CA ALA A 46 -2.46 3.77 0.20
C ALA A 46 -1.54 2.85 1.03
N ALA A 47 -0.26 3.18 1.17
CA ALA A 47 0.70 2.43 1.97
C ALA A 47 0.31 2.31 3.46
N VAL A 48 -0.49 3.23 4.00
CA VAL A 48 -0.98 3.18 5.39
C VAL A 48 -2.36 2.53 5.49
N VAL A 49 -3.24 2.76 4.52
CA VAL A 49 -4.61 2.21 4.52
C VAL A 49 -4.64 0.72 4.20
N LEU A 50 -3.86 0.26 3.21
CA LEU A 50 -3.81 -1.16 2.82
C LEU A 50 -3.38 -2.12 3.95
N PRO A 51 -2.32 -1.86 4.74
CA PRO A 51 -1.94 -2.73 5.85
C PRO A 51 -2.96 -2.67 6.99
N LEU A 52 -3.56 -1.51 7.29
CA LEU A 52 -4.65 -1.41 8.26
C LEU A 52 -5.85 -2.27 7.85
N TYR A 53 -6.21 -2.25 6.57
CA TYR A 53 -7.25 -3.10 6.01
C TYR A 53 -6.87 -4.59 6.06
N GLY A 54 -5.63 -4.94 5.67
CA GLY A 54 -5.11 -6.31 5.74
C GLY A 54 -5.12 -6.89 7.15
N VAL A 55 -4.69 -6.11 8.15
CA VAL A 55 -4.73 -6.51 9.58
C VAL A 55 -6.17 -6.67 10.05
N SER A 56 -7.07 -5.75 9.70
CA SER A 56 -8.48 -5.83 10.08
C SER A 56 -9.16 -7.06 9.46
N PHE A 57 -8.86 -7.36 8.20
CA PHE A 57 -9.33 -8.55 7.50
C PHE A 57 -8.80 -9.83 8.13
N TYR A 58 -7.50 -9.89 8.45
CA TYR A 58 -6.89 -11.04 9.13
C TYR A 58 -7.53 -11.29 10.50
N ARG A 59 -7.69 -10.24 11.31
CA ARG A 59 -8.35 -10.33 12.62
C ARG A 59 -9.79 -10.81 12.51
N LYS A 60 -10.54 -10.31 11.51
CA LYS A 60 -11.92 -10.73 11.28
C LYS A 60 -12.01 -12.17 10.76
N ALA A 61 -11.05 -12.59 9.94
CA ALA A 61 -10.99 -13.94 9.37
C ALA A 61 -10.53 -15.02 10.36
N GLN A 62 -9.80 -14.65 11.43
CA GLN A 62 -9.45 -15.55 12.55
C GLN A 62 -10.56 -15.66 13.60
N LYS A 63 -11.46 -14.68 13.68
CA LYS A 63 -12.54 -14.63 14.69
C LYS A 63 -13.82 -15.35 14.24
N ILE A 64 -13.85 -15.85 12.99
CA ILE A 64 -14.91 -16.66 12.37
C ILE A 64 -14.38 -18.09 12.27
#